data_AF-A0A534TZW5-F1
#
_entry.id   AF-A0A534TZW5-F1
#
_cell.length_a   1.000
_cell.length_b   1.000
_cell.length_c   1.000
_cell.angle_alpha   90.00
_cell.angle_beta   90.00
_cell.angle_gamma   90.00
#
_symmetry.space_group_name_H-M   'P 1'
#
loop_
_entity.id
_entity.type
_entity.pdbx_description
1 polymer ?
#
loop_
_entity_poly.entity_id
_entity_poly.type
_entity_poly.pdbx_seq_one_letter_code
_entity_poly.pdbx_strand_id
1 'polypeptide(L)'
;LRKFDLPRFTAGLALSLSVNGVPDYQSVKRIAAGVAEILKDSDDTKCPLYLTLDLDIAKSLGGILKDEFKVARDIIAVDGIEVGDLDYIDIGECLGITEVIPVTVKSLMFPTTHAD
;
A
#
# COMPACT_ATOMS: atom_id res chain seq x y z
N LEU A 1 10.67 13.01 -14.75
CA LEU A 1 10.10 12.86 -13.39
C LEU A 1 9.63 14.23 -12.94
N ARG A 2 8.36 14.38 -12.57
CA ARG A 2 7.78 15.58 -11.94
C ARG A 2 8.38 15.75 -10.54
N LYS A 3 8.12 16.89 -9.91
CA LYS A 3 8.73 17.34 -8.64
C LYS A 3 8.62 16.36 -7.45
N PHE A 4 7.72 15.36 -7.52
CA PHE A 4 7.49 14.39 -6.44
C PHE A 4 7.57 12.93 -6.90
N ASP A 5 7.98 12.67 -8.15
CA ASP A 5 8.10 11.28 -8.59
C ASP A 5 9.34 10.66 -7.94
N LEU A 6 9.16 9.48 -7.35
CA LEU A 6 10.25 8.70 -6.80
C LEU A 6 10.89 7.85 -7.91
N PRO A 7 12.23 7.73 -7.96
CA PRO A 7 12.89 6.93 -8.98
C PRO A 7 12.70 5.42 -8.76
N ARG A 8 12.32 5.00 -7.54
CA ARG A 8 12.10 3.61 -7.12
C ARG A 8 11.34 3.57 -5.80
N PHE A 9 10.91 2.37 -5.39
CA PHE A 9 10.22 2.15 -4.12
C PHE A 9 11.21 2.05 -2.95
N THR A 10 11.09 2.93 -1.97
CA THR A 10 11.99 3.04 -0.81
C THR A 10 11.30 2.69 0.50
N ALA A 11 12.07 2.53 1.58
CA ALA A 11 11.53 2.31 2.92
C ALA A 11 10.63 3.48 3.38
N GLY A 12 9.64 3.16 4.21
CA GLY A 12 8.71 4.14 4.79
C GLY A 12 7.56 4.57 3.88
N LEU A 13 7.38 3.93 2.72
CA LEU A 13 6.28 4.19 1.80
C LEU A 13 5.20 3.11 1.91
N ALA A 14 3.95 3.53 1.72
CA ALA A 14 2.81 2.65 1.50
C ALA A 14 2.27 2.86 0.09
N LEU A 15 1.85 1.78 -0.56
CA LEU A 15 1.08 1.86 -1.80
C LEU A 15 -0.40 1.86 -1.44
N SER A 16 -1.06 2.99 -1.67
CA SER A 16 -2.52 3.04 -1.65
C SER A 16 -3.07 2.76 -3.03
N LEU A 17 -3.95 1.78 -3.13
CA LEU A 17 -4.51 1.31 -4.39
C LEU A 17 -6.03 1.49 -4.34
N SER A 18 -6.55 2.27 -5.28
CA SER A 18 -7.99 2.36 -5.54
C SER A 18 -8.34 1.46 -6.72
N VAL A 19 -9.22 0.48 -6.50
CA VAL A 19 -9.58 -0.51 -7.51
C VAL A 19 -11.00 -0.23 -8.01
N ASN A 20 -11.10 0.12 -9.29
CA ASN A 20 -12.40 0.37 -9.92
C ASN A 20 -13.07 -0.93 -10.39
N GLY A 21 -14.37 -1.03 -10.15
CA GLY A 21 -15.19 -2.16 -10.57
C GLY A 21 -15.17 -3.33 -9.58
N VAL A 22 -15.74 -4.46 -9.98
CA VAL A 22 -15.78 -5.66 -9.13
C VAL A 22 -14.50 -6.48 -9.36
N PRO A 23 -13.64 -6.65 -8.34
CA PRO A 23 -12.41 -7.40 -8.49
C PRO A 23 -12.71 -8.89 -8.68
N ASP A 24 -12.17 -9.47 -9.74
CA ASP A 24 -12.03 -10.90 -9.95
C ASP A 24 -10.56 -11.34 -9.75
N TYR A 25 -10.31 -12.65 -9.72
CA TYR A 25 -8.95 -13.18 -9.57
C TYR A 25 -7.96 -12.61 -10.60
N GLN A 26 -8.38 -12.45 -11.86
CA GLN A 26 -7.50 -11.95 -12.92
C GLN A 26 -7.11 -10.48 -12.70
N SER A 27 -8.05 -9.66 -12.24
CA SER A 27 -7.80 -8.26 -11.91
C SER A 27 -6.84 -8.13 -10.72
N VAL A 28 -7.06 -8.87 -9.63
CA VAL A 28 -6.17 -8.85 -8.46
C VAL A 28 -4.79 -9.38 -8.82
N LYS A 29 -4.70 -10.42 -9.67
CA LYS A 29 -3.42 -10.93 -10.18
C LYS A 29 -2.66 -9.92 -11.03
N ARG A 30 -3.36 -9.12 -11.86
CA ARG A 30 -2.73 -8.03 -12.62
C ARG A 30 -2.19 -6.94 -11.70
N ILE A 31 -2.94 -6.59 -10.65
CA ILE A 31 -2.47 -5.64 -9.62
C ILE A 31 -1.21 -6.21 -8.94
N ALA A 32 -1.24 -7.47 -8.51
CA ALA A 32 -0.10 -8.14 -7.90
C ALA A 32 1.14 -8.14 -8.81
N ALA A 33 0.96 -8.40 -10.11
CA ALA A 33 2.05 -8.35 -11.08
C ALA A 33 2.69 -6.95 -11.16
N GLY A 34 1.87 -5.89 -11.20
CA GLY A 34 2.37 -4.51 -11.21
C GLY A 34 3.12 -4.14 -9.94
N VAL A 35 2.60 -4.52 -8.77
CA VAL A 35 3.26 -4.32 -7.48
C VAL A 35 4.59 -5.08 -7.44
N ALA A 36 4.62 -6.35 -7.87
CA ALA A 36 5.84 -7.15 -7.91
C ALA A 36 6.91 -6.54 -8.84
N GLU A 37 6.51 -5.94 -9.96
CA GLU A 37 7.43 -5.24 -10.87
C GLU A 37 8.08 -4.03 -10.20
N ILE A 38 7.29 -3.18 -9.52
CA ILE A 38 7.79 -2.00 -8.78
C ILE A 38 8.82 -2.41 -7.73
N LEU A 39 8.64 -3.57 -7.11
CA LEU A 39 9.50 -4.05 -6.04
C LEU A 39 10.85 -4.61 -6.51
N LYS A 40 11.03 -4.93 -7.79
CA LYS A 40 12.31 -5.46 -8.32
C LYS A 40 13.46 -4.47 -8.14
N ASP A 41 13.16 -3.18 -8.25
CA ASP A 41 14.14 -2.08 -8.16
C ASP A 41 14.16 -1.40 -6.78
N SER A 42 13.56 -2.02 -5.75
CA SER A 42 13.47 -1.46 -4.41
C SER A 42 14.78 -1.58 -3.63
N ASP A 43 15.15 -0.51 -2.91
CA ASP A 43 16.43 -0.40 -2.19
C ASP A 43 16.53 -1.30 -0.95
N ASP A 44 15.41 -1.63 -0.32
CA ASP A 44 15.39 -2.36 0.95
C ASP A 44 14.36 -3.49 0.92
N THR A 45 14.86 -4.72 0.82
CA THR A 45 14.06 -5.95 0.85
C THR A 45 13.64 -6.38 2.25
N LYS A 46 14.17 -5.76 3.31
CA LYS A 46 13.80 -6.04 4.69
C LYS A 46 12.64 -5.17 5.16
N CYS A 47 12.44 -4.01 4.54
CA CYS A 47 11.28 -3.19 4.81
C CYS A 47 10.00 -3.87 4.28
N PRO A 48 8.98 -4.05 5.14
CA PRO A 48 7.70 -4.61 4.72
C PRO A 48 7.09 -3.81 3.56
N LEU A 49 6.38 -4.51 2.69
CA LEU A 49 5.46 -3.85 1.76
C LEU A 49 4.21 -3.47 2.53
N TYR A 50 3.94 -2.17 2.62
CA TYR A 50 2.68 -1.65 3.15
C TYR A 50 1.70 -1.39 1.99
N LEU A 51 0.53 -2.00 2.05
CA LEU A 51 -0.57 -1.81 1.11
C LEU A 51 -1.80 -1.30 1.85
N THR A 52 -2.43 -0.27 1.32
CA THR A 52 -3.78 0.15 1.70
C THR A 52 -4.71 -0.01 0.51
N LEU A 53 -5.89 -0.56 0.74
CA LEU A 53 -6.87 -0.88 -0.28
C LEU A 53 -8.21 -0.26 0.12
N ASP A 54 -8.92 0.29 -0.86
CA ASP A 54 -10.30 0.75 -0.68
C ASP A 54 -11.31 -0.42 -0.64
N LEU A 55 -10.96 -1.54 -1.28
CA LEU A 55 -11.77 -2.78 -1.32
C LEU A 55 -11.25 -3.86 -0.36
N ASP A 56 -12.13 -4.80 -0.02
CA ASP A 56 -11.85 -5.99 0.80
C ASP A 56 -11.15 -7.10 -0.01
N ILE A 57 -9.89 -6.85 -0.40
CA ILE A 57 -9.08 -7.76 -1.22
C ILE A 57 -7.65 -7.96 -0.70
N ALA A 58 -7.27 -7.41 0.46
CA ALA A 58 -5.92 -7.46 1.01
C ALA A 58 -5.43 -8.88 1.16
N LYS A 59 -6.26 -9.77 1.70
CA LYS A 59 -5.91 -11.19 1.88
C LYS A 59 -5.63 -11.88 0.55
N SER A 60 -6.46 -11.61 -0.46
CA SER A 60 -6.29 -12.18 -1.81
C SER A 60 -5.05 -11.63 -2.51
N LEU A 61 -4.86 -10.30 -2.47
CA LEU A 61 -3.70 -9.64 -3.09
C LEU A 61 -2.39 -10.07 -2.40
N GLY A 62 -2.35 -10.04 -1.07
CA GLY A 62 -1.22 -10.49 -0.27
C GLY A 62 -0.88 -11.96 -0.51
N GLY A 63 -1.91 -12.82 -0.57
CA GLY A 63 -1.76 -14.24 -0.93
C GLY A 63 -1.14 -14.43 -2.31
N ILE A 64 -1.66 -13.75 -3.34
CA ILE A 64 -1.09 -13.84 -4.70
C ILE A 64 0.36 -13.33 -4.72
N LEU A 65 0.67 -12.21 -4.06
CA LEU A 65 2.02 -11.67 -3.98
C LEU A 65 2.98 -12.66 -3.30
N LYS A 66 2.57 -13.32 -2.21
CA LYS A 66 3.41 -14.25 -1.46
C LYS A 66 3.52 -15.62 -2.13
N ASP A 67 2.40 -16.18 -2.56
CA ASP A 67 2.31 -17.57 -3.01
C ASP A 67 2.60 -17.72 -4.50
N GLU A 68 2.20 -16.77 -5.34
CA GLU A 68 2.41 -16.85 -6.78
C GLU A 68 3.63 -16.06 -7.25
N PHE A 69 3.75 -14.79 -6.83
CA PHE A 69 4.88 -13.93 -7.23
C PHE A 69 6.11 -14.06 -6.34
N LYS A 70 6.02 -14.83 -5.25
CA LYS A 70 7.14 -15.13 -4.34
C LYS A 70 7.82 -13.88 -3.79
N VAL A 71 7.04 -12.83 -3.49
CA VAL A 71 7.56 -11.61 -2.87
C VAL A 71 8.21 -11.96 -1.53
N ALA A 72 9.52 -11.76 -1.45
CA ALA A 72 10.33 -12.24 -0.33
C ALA A 72 10.06 -11.47 0.98
N ARG A 73 9.82 -10.17 0.88
CA ARG A 73 9.53 -9.29 2.02
C ARG A 73 8.22 -9.62 2.71
N ASP A 74 8.08 -9.14 3.94
CA ASP A 74 6.81 -9.16 4.66
C ASP A 74 5.80 -8.25 3.97
N ILE A 75 4.52 -8.60 4.06
CA ILE A 75 3.42 -7.85 3.44
C ILE A 75 2.42 -7.52 4.53
N ILE A 76 2.15 -6.23 4.69
CA ILE A 76 1.10 -5.71 5.57
C ILE A 76 0.10 -5.02 4.66
N ALA A 77 -1.02 -5.70 4.40
CA ALA A 77 -2.09 -5.20 3.56
C ALA A 77 -3.33 -4.97 4.41
N VAL A 78 -3.91 -3.77 4.33
CA VAL A 78 -5.06 -3.36 5.13
C VAL A 78 -6.20 -2.89 4.22
N ASP A 79 -7.37 -3.50 4.42
CA ASP A 79 -8.60 -3.19 3.70
C ASP A 79 -9.32 -1.96 4.28
N GLY A 80 -10.11 -1.29 3.45
CA GLY A 80 -10.99 -0.19 3.84
C GLY A 80 -10.26 1.09 4.25
N ILE A 81 -9.02 1.29 3.77
CA ILE A 81 -8.22 2.48 4.08
C ILE A 81 -8.10 3.33 2.82
N GLU A 82 -8.75 4.50 2.85
CA GLU A 82 -8.60 5.56 1.86
C GLU A 82 -7.64 6.63 2.39
N VAL A 83 -6.70 7.07 1.55
CA VAL A 83 -5.74 8.13 1.86
C VAL A 83 -5.60 9.09 0.68
N GLY A 84 -5.34 10.36 0.97
CA GLY A 84 -5.06 11.41 0.01
C GLY A 84 -3.55 11.67 -0.18
N ASP A 85 -3.26 12.72 -0.95
CA ASP A 85 -1.89 13.15 -1.20
C ASP A 85 -1.21 13.61 0.11
N LEU A 86 0.02 13.13 0.33
CA LEU A 86 0.86 13.48 1.49
C LEU A 86 0.30 13.06 2.85
N ASP A 87 -0.64 12.12 2.87
CA ASP A 87 -1.09 11.46 4.08
C ASP A 87 -0.01 10.50 4.62
N TYR A 88 0.05 10.42 5.96
CA TYR A 88 0.85 9.44 6.68
C TYR A 88 -0.09 8.42 7.30
N ILE A 89 0.33 7.14 7.29
CA ILE A 89 -0.38 6.07 7.98
C ILE A 89 0.47 5.55 9.13
N ASP A 90 -0.11 5.53 10.32
CA ASP A 90 0.46 4.81 11.47
C ASP A 90 -0.24 3.45 11.55
N ILE A 91 0.52 2.38 11.42
CA ILE A 91 0.03 1.01 11.52
C ILE A 91 0.52 0.43 12.85
N GLY A 92 -0.41 0.10 13.74
CA GLY A 92 -0.09 -0.53 15.02
C GLY A 92 0.04 -2.05 14.94
N GLU A 93 0.32 -2.67 16.08
CA GLU A 93 0.37 -4.13 16.20
C GLU A 93 -1.02 -4.75 16.06
N CYS A 94 -1.05 -5.99 15.56
CA CYS A 94 -2.29 -6.74 15.43
C CYS A 94 -2.91 -7.01 16.82
N LEU A 95 -4.21 -6.75 16.95
CA LEU A 95 -4.93 -6.88 18.21
C LEU A 95 -5.47 -8.31 18.39
N GLY A 96 -4.82 -9.07 19.28
CA GLY A 96 -5.29 -10.40 19.70
C GLY A 96 -5.31 -11.42 18.57
N ILE A 97 -6.30 -12.32 18.57
CA ILE A 97 -6.43 -13.43 17.61
C ILE A 97 -7.21 -12.97 16.36
N THR A 98 -7.82 -11.78 16.37
CA THR A 98 -8.81 -11.37 15.37
C THR A 98 -8.24 -10.80 14.07
N GLU A 99 -6.92 -10.86 13.85
CA GLU A 99 -6.22 -10.31 12.67
C GLU A 99 -6.51 -8.81 12.41
N VAL A 100 -7.09 -8.09 13.38
CA VAL A 100 -7.43 -6.66 13.26
C VAL A 100 -6.18 -5.81 13.52
N ILE A 101 -5.93 -4.84 12.64
CA ILE A 101 -4.80 -3.92 12.74
C ILE A 101 -5.32 -2.50 12.96
N PRO A 102 -4.93 -1.81 14.04
CA PRO A 102 -5.32 -0.41 14.25
C PRO A 102 -4.50 0.47 13.31
N VAL A 103 -5.19 1.30 12.53
CA VAL A 103 -4.58 2.23 11.58
C VAL A 103 -5.06 3.64 11.88
N THR A 104 -4.13 4.60 11.90
CA THR A 104 -4.45 6.04 11.96
C THR A 104 -3.95 6.71 10.70
N VAL A 105 -4.83 7.44 10.02
CA VAL A 105 -4.47 8.30 8.88
C VAL A 105 -4.26 9.73 9.38
N LYS A 106 -3.11 10.32 9.06
CA LYS A 106 -2.74 11.69 9.40
C LYS A 106 -2.50 12.50 8.14
N SER A 107 -3.35 13.49 7.91
CA SER A 107 -3.19 14.42 6.80
C SER A 107 -2.37 15.63 7.19
N LEU A 108 -1.38 15.97 6.35
CA LEU A 108 -0.66 17.23 6.47
C LEU A 108 -1.47 18.36 5.82
N MET A 109 -1.89 19.32 6.63
CA MET A 109 -2.50 20.55 6.14
C MET A 109 -1.41 21.60 5.94
N PHE A 110 -1.22 22.01 4.69
CA PHE A 110 -0.36 23.14 4.36
C PHE A 110 -1.19 24.42 4.32
N PRO A 111 -0.71 25.55 4.87
CA PRO A 111 -1.37 26.83 4.68
C PRO A 111 -1.49 27.11 3.18
N THR A 112 -2.70 27.31 2.69
CA THR A 112 -2.88 27.97 1.39
C THR A 112 -2.43 29.41 1.60
N THR A 113 -1.34 29.81 0.95
CA THR A 113 -0.97 31.23 0.91
C THR A 113 -2.20 32.00 0.42
N HIS A 114 -2.76 32.86 1.27
CA HIS A 114 -3.60 33.96 0.81
C HIS A 114 -2.72 34.77 -0.13
N ALA A 115 -2.95 34.62 -1.43
CA ALA A 115 -2.50 35.60 -2.39
C ALA A 115 -3.38 36.83 -2.19
N ASP A 116 -2.76 37.92 -1.74
CA ASP A 116 -3.28 39.28 -1.94
C ASP A 116 -3.57 39.52 -3.43
#